data_AF-F0QW36-F1
#
_entry.id   AF-F0QW36-F1
#
_cell.length_a   1.000
_cell.length_b   1.000
_cell.length_c   1.000
_cell.angle_alpha   90.00
_cell.angle_beta   90.00
_cell.angle_gamma   90.00
#
_symmetry.space_group_name_H-M   'P 1'
#
loop_
_entity.id
_entity.type
_entity.pdbx_description
1 polymer ?
#
loop_
_entity_poly.entity_id
_entity_poly.type
_entity_poly.pdbx_seq_one_letter_code
_entity_poly.pdbx_strand_id
1 'polypeptide(L)'
;MFVRILERMGFRKSDDDNYWFKDYGNNVVLKVMSAGSSEIEIELNMPIPTDVNPSSLDKPEDIIDLIVNSPTNKNLLLSLLRAINDMMNLRLVINMSN
;
A
#
# COMPACT_ATOMS: atom_id res chain seq x y z
N MET A 1 -17.07 -1.92 11.16
CA MET A 1 -15.91 -2.63 11.75
C MET A 1 -14.61 -2.22 11.06
N PHE A 2 -14.55 -2.28 9.72
CA PHE A 2 -13.38 -1.93 8.91
C PHE A 2 -12.80 -0.52 9.15
N VAL A 3 -13.64 0.52 9.25
CA VAL A 3 -13.22 1.90 9.57
C VAL A 3 -12.37 1.98 10.85
N ARG A 4 -12.79 1.30 11.93
CA ARG A 4 -12.04 1.29 13.20
C ARG A 4 -10.69 0.59 13.09
N ILE A 5 -10.55 -0.35 12.15
CA ILE A 5 -9.28 -1.04 11.89
C ILE A 5 -8.33 -0.08 11.18
N LEU A 6 -8.81 0.65 10.17
CA LEU A 6 -8.04 1.67 9.47
C LEU A 6 -7.54 2.76 10.43
N GLU A 7 -8.41 3.29 11.29
CA GLU A 7 -8.03 4.27 12.31
C GLU A 7 -6.95 3.73 13.26
N ARG A 8 -7.09 2.48 13.75
CA ARG A 8 -6.10 1.84 14.62
C ARG A 8 -4.76 1.59 13.93
N MET A 9 -4.79 1.31 12.62
CA MET A 9 -3.59 1.16 11.79
C MET A 9 -2.96 2.51 11.43
N GLY A 10 -3.59 3.64 11.80
CA GLY A 10 -3.07 4.99 11.56
C GLY A 10 -3.38 5.53 10.17
N PHE A 11 -4.38 4.98 9.48
CA PHE A 11 -4.90 5.59 8.27
C PHE A 11 -5.70 6.84 8.62
N ARG A 12 -5.58 7.84 7.75
CA ARG A 12 -6.34 9.09 7.81
C ARG A 12 -7.36 9.10 6.69
N LYS A 13 -8.53 9.64 6.97
CA LYS A 13 -9.56 9.86 5.96
C LYS A 13 -9.14 11.05 5.09
N SER A 14 -9.39 10.98 3.79
CA SER A 14 -9.18 12.09 2.87
C SER A 14 -10.19 13.22 3.13
N ASP A 15 -9.84 14.45 2.76
CA ASP A 15 -10.70 15.62 2.98
C ASP A 15 -12.00 15.57 2.16
N ASP A 16 -11.97 14.86 1.03
CA ASP A 16 -13.13 14.59 0.18
C ASP A 16 -13.92 13.35 0.63
N ASP A 17 -13.53 12.74 1.76
CA ASP A 17 -14.15 11.56 2.38
C ASP A 17 -14.20 10.29 1.51
N ASN A 18 -13.56 10.31 0.35
CA ASN A 18 -13.64 9.25 -0.66
C ASN A 18 -12.67 8.09 -0.42
N TYR A 19 -11.61 8.30 0.35
CA TYR A 19 -10.61 7.27 0.60
C TYR A 19 -9.92 7.41 1.96
N TRP A 20 -9.28 6.34 2.38
CA TRP A 20 -8.37 6.32 3.51
C TRP A 20 -6.95 6.20 3.01
N PHE A 21 -6.01 6.89 3.64
CA PHE A 21 -4.62 6.81 3.24
C PHE A 21 -3.68 6.80 4.44
N LYS A 22 -2.52 6.20 4.23
CA LYS A 22 -1.40 6.24 5.18
C LYS A 22 -0.13 6.57 4.42
N ASP A 23 0.56 7.60 4.88
CA ASP A 23 1.83 8.07 4.34
C ASP A 23 2.97 7.43 5.14
N TYR A 24 3.89 6.78 4.45
CA TYR A 24 5.05 6.10 5.02
C TYR A 24 6.35 6.89 4.82
N GLY A 25 6.28 8.10 4.26
CA GLY A 25 7.40 8.93 3.83
C GLY A 25 7.98 8.47 2.49
N ASN A 26 8.89 9.28 1.94
CA ASN A 26 9.58 9.00 0.68
C ASN A 26 8.62 8.79 -0.51
N ASN A 27 7.50 9.51 -0.55
CA ASN A 27 6.45 9.36 -1.55
C ASN A 27 5.80 7.97 -1.59
N VAL A 28 5.88 7.19 -0.50
CA VAL A 28 5.18 5.90 -0.36
C VAL A 28 3.88 6.14 0.39
N VAL A 29 2.76 5.92 -0.29
CA VAL A 29 1.42 6.12 0.25
C VAL A 29 0.55 4.91 -0.07
N LEU A 30 -0.11 4.34 0.93
CA LEU A 30 -1.11 3.30 0.73
C LEU A 30 -2.49 3.94 0.82
N LYS A 31 -3.34 3.73 -0.19
CA LYS A 31 -4.73 4.17 -0.23
C LYS A 31 -5.67 2.98 -0.15
N VAL A 32 -6.81 3.18 0.50
CA VAL A 32 -7.88 2.20 0.68
C VAL A 32 -9.20 2.88 0.33
N MET A 33 -9.90 2.32 -0.65
CA MET A 33 -11.15 2.87 -1.21
C MET A 33 -12.24 1.81 -1.16
N SER A 34 -13.50 2.26 -1.07
CA SER A 34 -14.65 1.38 -1.25
C SER A 34 -15.07 1.43 -2.72
N ALA A 35 -14.78 0.38 -3.49
CA ALA A 35 -15.13 0.28 -4.90
C ALA A 35 -16.57 -0.26 -5.11
N GLY A 36 -17.53 0.21 -4.31
CA GLY A 36 -18.92 -0.28 -4.32
C GLY A 36 -19.37 -0.84 -2.97
N SER A 37 -20.48 -1.59 -2.95
CA SER A 37 -21.14 -2.05 -1.71
C SER A 37 -20.33 -3.10 -0.93
N SER A 38 -19.37 -3.76 -1.57
CA SER A 38 -18.67 -4.92 -1.00
C SER A 38 -17.21 -5.06 -1.42
N GLU A 39 -16.73 -4.20 -2.33
CA GLU A 39 -15.36 -4.27 -2.84
C GLU A 39 -14.50 -3.20 -2.18
N ILE A 40 -13.35 -3.63 -1.67
CA ILE A 40 -12.33 -2.76 -1.09
C ILE A 40 -11.13 -2.79 -2.02
N GLU A 41 -10.80 -1.63 -2.58
CA GLU A 41 -9.63 -1.44 -3.41
C GLU A 41 -8.47 -0.94 -2.55
N ILE A 42 -7.29 -1.52 -2.74
CA ILE A 42 -6.06 -1.13 -2.05
C ILE A 42 -5.03 -0.76 -3.11
N GLU A 43 -4.54 0.48 -3.07
CA GLU A 43 -3.62 1.04 -4.04
C GLU A 43 -2.33 1.48 -3.34
N LEU A 44 -1.18 0.95 -3.79
CA LEU A 44 0.14 1.36 -3.32
C LEU A 44 0.73 2.38 -4.31
N ASN A 45 0.87 3.61 -3.86
CA ASN A 45 1.60 4.66 -4.57
C ASN A 45 3.05 4.69 -4.06
N MET A 46 4.00 4.56 -4.97
CA MET A 46 5.43 4.64 -4.66
C MET A 46 6.18 5.30 -5.81
N PRO A 47 7.33 5.96 -5.54
CA PRO A 47 8.21 6.38 -6.62
C PRO A 47 8.70 5.12 -7.34
N ILE A 48 8.26 4.94 -8.58
CA ILE A 48 8.82 3.93 -9.46
C ILE A 48 10.23 4.43 -9.80
N PRO A 49 11.30 3.69 -9.46
CA PRO A 49 12.63 4.08 -9.90
C PRO A 49 12.59 4.21 -11.43
N THR A 50 13.19 5.26 -11.99
CA THR A 50 13.12 5.55 -13.44
C THR A 50 13.60 4.39 -14.33
N ASP A 51 14.32 3.43 -13.76
CA ASP A 51 14.86 2.26 -14.44
C ASP A 51 13.98 1.01 -14.29
N VAL A 52 12.80 1.15 -13.69
CA VAL A 52 11.85 0.06 -13.44
C VAL A 52 10.68 0.14 -14.39
N ASN A 53 10.50 -0.91 -15.19
CA ASN A 53 9.31 -1.08 -16.00
C ASN A 53 8.17 -1.67 -15.14
N PRO A 54 7.06 -0.96 -14.90
CA PRO A 54 5.96 -1.47 -14.07
C PRO A 54 5.30 -2.71 -14.70
N SER A 55 5.35 -2.82 -16.03
CA SER A 55 4.81 -3.96 -16.78
C SER A 55 5.64 -5.24 -16.64
N SER A 56 6.79 -5.19 -15.95
CA SER A 56 7.55 -6.39 -15.58
C SER A 56 7.31 -6.81 -14.12
N LEU A 57 6.33 -6.21 -13.42
CA LEU A 57 5.97 -6.53 -12.04
C LEU A 57 4.75 -7.45 -12.01
N ASP A 58 4.77 -8.51 -12.80
CA ASP A 58 3.66 -9.45 -12.90
C ASP A 58 3.66 -10.45 -11.73
N LYS A 59 4.81 -10.66 -11.09
CA LYS A 59 4.95 -11.63 -9.99
C LYS A 59 5.38 -10.97 -8.68
N PRO A 60 4.99 -11.55 -7.53
CA PRO A 60 5.43 -11.06 -6.22
C PRO A 60 6.95 -11.02 -6.06
N GLU A 61 7.67 -11.95 -6.70
CA GLU A 61 9.13 -12.00 -6.67
C GLU A 61 9.75 -10.78 -7.38
N ASP A 62 9.11 -10.25 -8.42
CA ASP A 62 9.60 -9.09 -9.16
C ASP A 62 9.58 -7.83 -8.28
N ILE A 63 8.64 -7.74 -7.32
CA ILE A 63 8.59 -6.68 -6.30
C ILE A 63 9.77 -6.84 -5.32
N ILE A 64 10.10 -8.07 -4.92
CA ILE A 64 11.25 -8.33 -4.03
C ILE A 64 12.56 -8.00 -4.74
N ASP A 65 12.71 -8.41 -6.00
CA ASP A 65 13.88 -8.08 -6.80
C ASP A 65 14.02 -6.58 -7.03
N LEU A 66 12.90 -5.86 -7.17
CA LEU A 66 12.91 -4.39 -7.16
C LEU A 66 13.45 -3.84 -5.84
N ILE A 67 12.95 -4.34 -4.73
CA ILE A 67 13.27 -3.89 -3.38
C ILE A 67 14.75 -4.13 -3.06
N VAL A 68 15.30 -5.27 -3.52
CA VAL A 68 16.68 -5.68 -3.26
C VAL A 68 17.67 -4.99 -4.21
N ASN A 69 17.30 -4.81 -5.48
CA ASN A 69 18.22 -4.32 -6.52
C ASN A 69 18.02 -2.86 -6.90
N SER A 70 16.95 -2.21 -6.45
CA SER A 70 16.77 -0.79 -6.73
C SER A 70 17.82 0.03 -5.96
N PRO A 71 18.37 1.12 -6.55
CA PRO A 71 19.19 2.11 -5.85
C PRO A 71 18.32 2.94 -4.88
N THR A 72 17.45 2.27 -4.12
CA THR A 72 16.57 2.86 -3.15
C THR A 72 17.38 3.17 -1.90
N ASN A 73 17.35 4.44 -1.49
CA ASN A 73 17.86 4.85 -0.19
C ASN A 73 17.19 3.98 0.89
N LYS A 74 17.95 3.49 1.88
CA LYS A 74 17.47 2.70 3.04
C LYS A 74 16.12 3.17 3.60
N ASN A 75 15.88 4.48 3.57
CA ASN A 75 14.63 5.09 4.03
C ASN A 75 13.42 4.70 3.16
N LEU A 76 13.57 4.69 1.84
CA LEU A 76 12.51 4.28 0.90
C LEU A 76 12.18 2.78 1.06
N LEU A 77 13.21 1.94 1.20
CA LEU A 77 13.05 0.52 1.49
C LEU A 77 12.23 0.29 2.78
N LEU A 78 12.56 1.02 3.85
CA LEU A 78 11.83 0.94 5.11
C LEU A 78 10.37 1.37 4.97
N SER A 79 10.11 2.44 4.21
CA SER A 79 8.76 2.91 3.90
C SER A 79 7.95 1.85 3.13
N LEU A 80 8.55 1.22 2.12
CA LEU A 80 7.93 0.15 1.34
C LEU A 80 7.62 -1.08 2.18
N LEU A 81 8.56 -1.56 3.00
CA LEU A 81 8.33 -2.72 3.87
C LEU A 81 7.17 -2.49 4.84
N ARG A 82 7.07 -1.28 5.41
CA ARG A 82 5.95 -0.90 6.29
C ARG A 82 4.62 -0.86 5.53
N ALA A 83 4.62 -0.29 4.32
CA ALA A 83 3.42 -0.22 3.48
C ALA A 83 2.94 -1.62 3.06
N ILE A 84 3.85 -2.50 2.64
CA ILE A 84 3.54 -3.88 2.24
C ILE A 84 3.02 -4.68 3.45
N ASN A 85 3.63 -4.55 4.62
CA ASN A 85 3.14 -5.20 5.85
C ASN A 85 1.70 -4.81 6.16
N ASP A 86 1.39 -3.52 6.13
CA ASP A 86 0.03 -3.04 6.41
C ASP A 86 -0.96 -3.46 5.31
N MET A 87 -0.54 -3.48 4.05
CA MET A 87 -1.34 -4.01 2.95
C MET A 87 -1.69 -5.49 3.16
N MET A 88 -0.72 -6.34 3.56
CA MET A 88 -0.98 -7.75 3.84
C MET A 88 -1.98 -7.92 5.00
N ASN A 89 -1.80 -7.17 6.08
CA ASN A 89 -2.72 -7.18 7.22
C ASN A 89 -4.14 -6.75 6.82
N LEU A 90 -4.28 -5.73 5.98
CA LEU A 90 -5.58 -5.31 5.45
C LEU A 90 -6.23 -6.40 4.61
N ARG A 91 -5.48 -7.04 3.70
CA ARG A 91 -5.99 -8.14 2.87
C ARG A 91 -6.47 -9.32 3.73
N LEU A 92 -5.73 -9.68 4.78
CA LEU A 92 -6.16 -10.72 5.72
C LEU A 92 -7.47 -10.34 6.43
N VAL A 93 -7.55 -9.11 6.95
CA VAL A 93 -8.76 -8.62 7.63
C VAL A 93 -9.98 -8.62 6.72
N ILE A 94 -9.81 -8.16 5.46
CA ILE A 94 -10.89 -8.13 4.47
C ILE A 94 -11.35 -9.55 4.15
N ASN A 95 -10.42 -10.48 3.90
CA ASN A 95 -10.74 -11.88 3.62
C ASN A 95 -11.42 -12.61 4.78
N MET A 96 -11.19 -12.19 6.03
CA MET A 96 -11.88 -12.73 7.21
C MET A 96 -13.26 -12.08 7.45
N SER A 97 -13.56 -10.95 6.81
CA SER A 97 -14.80 -10.18 7.00
C SER A 97 -15.84 -10.43 5.91
N ASN A 98 -15.44 -11.05 4.78
CA ASN A 98 -16.31 -11.55 3.71
C ASN A 98 -16.67 -13.02 3.95
#